data_AF-A0A2E7SAJ6-F1
#
_entry.id   AF-A0A2E7SAJ6-F1
#
_cell.length_a   1.000
_cell.length_b   1.000
_cell.length_c   1.000
_cell.angle_alpha   90.00
_cell.angle_beta   90.00
_cell.angle_gamma   90.00
#
_symmetry.space_group_name_H-M   'P 1'
#
loop_
_entity.id
_entity.type
_entity.pdbx_description
1 polymer ?
#
loop_
_entity_poly.entity_id
_entity_poly.type
_entity_poly.pdbx_seq_one_letter_code
_entity_poly.pdbx_strand_id
1 'polypeptide(L)'
;MPVNDIIQNNLEVVEAHFHSEELNEIEAALELYTDDIVWEAPARGLIFTGKTDVAENYYQIFGSVKDVAFKNLDRFATEDRVTDDSILTFTIIKEGYLPFHIGQQVEMRLVHIFEMRDGKISKEIAFEMPKAI
;
A
#
# COMPACT_ATOMS: atom_id res chain seq x y z
N MET A 1 -20.13 7.99 14.46
CA MET A 1 -20.86 7.24 13.42
C MET A 1 -21.25 5.89 14.01
N PRO A 2 -22.35 5.26 13.58
CA PRO A 2 -22.61 3.85 13.85
C PRO A 2 -21.41 2.97 13.51
N VAL A 3 -21.20 1.87 14.24
CA VAL A 3 -20.03 0.97 14.06
C VAL A 3 -19.91 0.45 12.63
N ASN A 4 -21.03 0.00 12.04
CA ASN A 4 -21.03 -0.48 10.65
C ASN A 4 -20.61 0.60 9.65
N ASP A 5 -20.96 1.87 9.91
CA ASP A 5 -20.58 2.98 9.03
C ASP A 5 -19.07 3.28 9.13
N ILE A 6 -18.46 3.06 10.32
CA ILE A 6 -17.00 3.17 10.50
C ILE A 6 -16.28 2.07 9.69
N ILE A 7 -16.72 0.82 9.85
CA ILE A 7 -16.15 -0.33 9.14
C ILE A 7 -16.24 -0.12 7.62
N GLN A 8 -17.41 0.29 7.14
CA GLN A 8 -17.64 0.56 5.72
C GLN A 8 -16.74 1.70 5.22
N ASN A 9 -16.66 2.81 5.95
CA ASN A 9 -15.75 3.91 5.62
C ASN A 9 -14.29 3.46 5.58
N ASN A 10 -13.86 2.63 6.52
CA ASN A 10 -12.48 2.13 6.55
C ASN A 10 -12.16 1.28 5.31
N LEU A 11 -13.09 0.42 4.90
CA LEU A 11 -12.96 -0.36 3.66
C LEU A 11 -12.89 0.54 2.43
N GLU A 12 -13.71 1.59 2.36
CA GLU A 12 -13.73 2.56 1.25
C GLU A 12 -12.43 3.37 1.16
N VAL A 13 -11.89 3.80 2.30
CA VAL A 13 -10.61 4.53 2.36
C VAL A 13 -9.47 3.65 1.86
N VAL A 14 -9.41 2.39 2.29
CA VAL A 14 -8.38 1.46 1.81
C VAL A 14 -8.59 1.12 0.34
N GLU A 15 -9.82 0.90 -0.13
CA GLU A 15 -10.07 0.71 -1.57
C GLU A 15 -9.59 1.89 -2.41
N ALA A 16 -9.87 3.12 -1.97
CA ALA A 16 -9.38 4.32 -2.63
C ALA A 16 -7.85 4.39 -2.64
N HIS A 17 -7.19 3.95 -1.57
CA HIS A 17 -5.73 3.91 -1.47
C HIS A 17 -5.12 2.99 -2.55
N PHE A 18 -5.58 1.74 -2.66
CA PHE A 18 -5.13 0.82 -3.70
C PHE A 18 -5.41 1.34 -5.12
N HIS A 19 -6.57 1.98 -5.33
CA HIS A 19 -6.90 2.56 -6.62
C HIS A 19 -5.93 3.67 -7.03
N SER A 20 -5.57 4.55 -6.09
CA SER A 20 -4.56 5.59 -6.32
C SER A 20 -3.18 5.00 -6.62
N GLU A 21 -2.79 3.92 -5.96
CA GLU A 21 -1.53 3.22 -6.25
C GLU A 21 -1.50 2.60 -7.65
N GLU A 22 -2.59 1.95 -8.06
CA GLU A 22 -2.73 1.34 -9.39
C GLU A 22 -2.60 2.39 -10.51
N LEU A 23 -3.18 3.57 -10.29
CA LEU A 23 -3.11 4.71 -11.21
C LEU A 23 -1.82 5.54 -11.08
N ASN A 24 -0.96 5.24 -10.11
CA ASN A 24 0.23 6.03 -9.76
C ASN A 24 -0.11 7.49 -9.40
N GLU A 25 -1.23 7.70 -8.70
CA GLU A 25 -1.69 8.98 -8.17
C GLU A 25 -1.23 9.14 -6.71
N ILE A 26 0.09 9.28 -6.52
CA ILE A 26 0.74 9.27 -5.19
C ILE A 26 0.12 10.32 -4.25
N GLU A 27 -0.16 11.53 -4.75
CA GLU A 27 -0.74 12.60 -3.93
C GLU A 27 -2.13 12.24 -3.42
N ALA A 28 -2.94 11.54 -4.21
CA ALA A 28 -4.26 11.08 -3.79
C ALA A 28 -4.15 10.00 -2.69
N ALA A 29 -3.20 9.07 -2.82
CA ALA A 29 -2.91 8.09 -1.77
C ALA A 29 -2.47 8.76 -0.46
N LEU A 30 -1.62 9.79 -0.54
CA LEU A 30 -1.12 10.52 0.63
C LEU A 30 -2.21 11.30 1.38
N GLU A 31 -3.27 11.75 0.71
CA GLU A 31 -4.39 12.43 1.38
C GLU A 31 -5.19 11.51 2.30
N LEU A 32 -5.18 10.21 2.04
CA LEU A 32 -5.83 9.18 2.85
C LEU A 32 -5.08 8.87 4.14
N TYR A 33 -3.82 9.31 4.25
CA TYR A 33 -3.02 9.16 5.45
C TYR A 33 -3.25 10.27 6.48
N THR A 34 -3.09 9.93 7.75
CA THR A 34 -2.84 10.92 8.80
C THR A 34 -1.48 11.58 8.60
N ASP A 35 -1.28 12.78 9.16
CA ASP A 35 -0.03 13.52 8.96
C ASP A 35 1.19 12.83 9.63
N ASP A 36 0.92 12.05 10.68
CA ASP A 36 1.87 11.23 11.46
C ASP A 36 1.91 9.76 11.03
N ILE A 37 1.48 9.43 9.81
CA ILE A 37 1.48 8.07 9.24
C ILE A 37 2.80 7.33 9.50
N VAL A 38 2.70 6.05 9.85
CA VAL A 38 3.85 5.14 9.87
C VAL A 38 3.69 4.11 8.75
N TRP A 39 4.68 3.97 7.89
CA TRP A 39 4.72 2.93 6.86
C TRP A 39 5.84 1.93 7.18
N GLU A 40 5.53 0.65 7.22
CA GLU A 40 6.49 -0.41 7.56
C GLU A 40 6.51 -1.49 6.46
N ALA A 41 7.71 -1.93 6.09
CA ALA A 41 7.92 -3.20 5.39
C ALA A 41 8.82 -4.09 6.25
N PRO A 42 8.26 -4.86 7.20
CA PRO A 42 9.05 -5.60 8.18
C PRO A 42 10.03 -6.60 7.55
N ALA A 43 9.64 -7.24 6.45
CA ALA A 43 10.50 -8.21 5.74
C ALA A 43 11.78 -7.56 5.16
N ARG A 44 11.75 -6.25 4.90
CA ARG A 44 12.90 -5.46 4.43
C ARG A 44 13.54 -4.60 5.52
N GLY A 45 12.97 -4.58 6.73
CA GLY A 45 13.44 -3.74 7.84
C GLY A 45 13.28 -2.24 7.60
N LEU A 46 12.29 -1.83 6.80
CA LEU A 46 12.01 -0.42 6.50
C LEU A 46 10.91 0.14 7.39
N ILE A 47 11.11 1.37 7.86
CA ILE A 47 10.12 2.16 8.61
C ILE A 47 10.25 3.61 8.18
N PHE A 48 9.16 4.23 7.76
CA PHE A 48 9.06 5.65 7.42
C PHE A 48 7.97 6.30 8.28
N THR A 49 8.16 7.57 8.66
CA THR A 49 7.22 8.26 9.55
C THR A 49 6.93 9.66 9.06
N GLY A 50 5.64 10.00 9.02
CA GLY A 50 5.13 11.24 8.47
C GLY A 50 5.01 11.21 6.95
N LYS A 51 4.13 12.08 6.43
CA LYS A 51 3.80 12.10 4.99
C LYS A 51 4.98 12.36 4.08
N THR A 52 5.97 13.15 4.50
CA THR A 52 7.14 13.46 3.67
C THR A 52 7.98 12.22 3.41
N ASP A 53 8.37 11.48 4.45
CA ASP A 53 9.19 10.27 4.31
C ASP A 53 8.43 9.17 3.56
N VAL A 54 7.13 9.04 3.82
CA VAL A 54 6.26 8.09 3.09
C VAL A 54 6.16 8.49 1.61
N ALA A 55 5.96 9.77 1.29
CA ALA A 55 5.93 10.25 -0.09
C ALA A 55 7.23 9.93 -0.83
N GLU A 56 8.39 10.21 -0.21
CA GLU A 56 9.70 9.88 -0.79
C GLU A 56 9.84 8.39 -1.09
N ASN A 57 9.38 7.51 -0.18
CA ASN A 57 9.33 6.07 -0.41
C ASN A 57 8.38 5.68 -1.55
N TYR A 58 7.17 6.25 -1.60
CA TYR A 58 6.20 6.02 -2.67
C TYR A 58 6.76 6.41 -4.04
N TYR A 59 7.43 7.57 -4.16
CA TYR A 59 8.10 7.96 -5.40
C TYR A 59 9.22 6.99 -5.80
N GLN A 60 9.90 6.33 -4.84
CA GLN A 60 10.85 5.26 -5.18
C GLN A 60 10.14 3.99 -5.66
N ILE A 61 9.07 3.55 -4.99
CA ILE A 61 8.28 2.37 -5.36
C ILE A 61 7.73 2.54 -6.77
N PHE A 62 6.82 3.51 -6.94
CA PHE A 62 6.05 3.67 -8.17
C PHE A 62 6.84 4.34 -9.30
N GLY A 63 7.95 5.01 -8.97
CA GLY A 63 8.96 5.40 -9.96
C GLY A 63 9.84 4.24 -10.45
N SER A 64 9.75 3.05 -9.83
CA SER A 64 10.54 1.86 -10.21
C SER A 64 9.75 0.77 -10.91
N VAL A 65 8.43 0.90 -10.98
CA VAL A 65 7.53 -0.08 -11.59
C VAL A 65 6.55 0.56 -12.57
N LYS A 66 5.95 -0.25 -13.44
CA LYS A 66 4.82 0.14 -14.31
C LYS A 66 3.84 -1.02 -14.45
N ASP A 67 2.70 -0.74 -15.08
CA ASP A 67 1.65 -1.73 -15.35
C ASP A 67 1.22 -2.43 -14.04
N VAL A 68 1.12 -1.61 -12.98
CA VAL A 68 0.69 -2.01 -11.63
C VAL A 68 -0.77 -2.47 -11.73
N ALA A 69 -1.07 -3.63 -11.19
CA ALA A 69 -2.44 -4.14 -11.12
C ALA A 69 -2.63 -4.98 -9.85
N PHE A 70 -3.71 -4.70 -9.11
CA PHE A 70 -4.06 -5.43 -7.91
C PHE A 70 -5.19 -6.41 -8.15
N LYS A 71 -5.08 -7.57 -7.52
CA LYS A 71 -6.16 -8.54 -7.38
C LYS A 71 -6.37 -8.82 -5.89
N ASN A 72 -7.41 -8.23 -5.33
CA ASN A 72 -7.83 -8.56 -3.97
C ASN A 72 -8.26 -10.03 -3.86
N LEU A 73 -7.79 -10.74 -2.83
CA LEU A 73 -8.22 -12.11 -2.52
C LEU A 73 -9.12 -12.15 -1.28
N ASP A 74 -8.75 -11.41 -0.24
CA ASP A 74 -9.58 -11.24 0.96
C ASP A 74 -9.35 -9.84 1.54
N ARG A 75 -10.41 -9.24 2.07
CA ARG A 75 -10.34 -7.95 2.76
C ARG A 75 -11.45 -7.83 3.77
N PHE A 76 -11.09 -7.44 4.98
CA PHE A 76 -12.06 -7.15 6.04
C PHE A 76 -11.56 -6.03 6.92
N ALA A 77 -12.48 -5.43 7.66
CA ALA A 77 -12.19 -4.33 8.56
C ALA A 77 -12.85 -4.52 9.92
N THR A 78 -12.22 -3.92 10.92
CA THR A 78 -12.81 -3.56 12.21
C THR A 78 -12.99 -2.05 12.25
N GLU A 79 -13.40 -1.52 13.39
CA GLU A 79 -13.52 -0.09 13.63
C GLU A 79 -12.18 0.64 13.50
N ASP A 80 -11.07 -0.05 13.74
CA ASP A 80 -9.73 0.52 13.87
C ASP A 80 -8.67 -0.15 12.99
N ARG A 81 -9.02 -1.18 12.21
CA ARG A 81 -8.10 -1.90 11.34
C ARG A 81 -8.73 -2.26 10.01
N VAL A 82 -7.91 -2.34 8.96
CA VAL A 82 -8.25 -3.05 7.73
C VAL A 82 -7.14 -4.04 7.44
N THR A 83 -7.51 -5.27 7.13
CA THR A 83 -6.57 -6.28 6.63
C THR A 83 -6.89 -6.53 5.16
N ASP A 84 -5.87 -6.47 4.31
CA ASP A 84 -5.95 -6.82 2.90
C ASP A 84 -4.96 -7.93 2.58
N ASP A 85 -5.41 -8.89 1.77
CA ASP A 85 -4.58 -9.94 1.21
C ASP A 85 -4.77 -9.97 -0.31
N SER A 86 -3.74 -9.55 -1.05
CA SER A 86 -3.82 -9.31 -2.49
C SER A 86 -2.68 -9.95 -3.27
N ILE A 87 -2.87 -10.03 -4.59
CA ILE A 87 -1.80 -10.30 -5.54
C ILE A 87 -1.59 -9.01 -6.33
N LEU A 88 -0.37 -8.50 -6.30
CA LEU A 88 0.06 -7.34 -7.06
C LEU A 88 0.95 -7.83 -8.22
N THR A 89 0.71 -7.34 -9.43
CA THR A 89 1.60 -7.57 -10.59
C THR A 89 2.13 -6.26 -11.14
N PHE A 90 3.38 -6.26 -11.61
CA PHE A 90 4.01 -5.10 -12.24
C PHE A 90 5.23 -5.49 -13.07
N THR A 91 5.76 -4.53 -13.84
CA THR A 91 7.03 -4.64 -14.57
C THR A 91 8.07 -3.68 -13.99
N ILE A 92 9.30 -4.14 -13.77
CA ILE A 92 10.41 -3.30 -13.29
C ILE A 92 10.88 -2.34 -14.39
N ILE A 93 11.01 -1.04 -14.06
CA ILE A 93 11.53 0.00 -14.96
C ILE A 93 12.77 0.72 -14.40
N LYS A 94 13.08 0.52 -13.11
CA LYS A 94 14.28 1.04 -12.44
C LYS A 94 14.77 0.03 -11.40
N GLU A 95 16.08 -0.19 -11.35
CA GLU A 95 16.67 -1.10 -10.36
C GLU A 95 16.90 -0.41 -9.01
N GLY A 96 17.12 -1.23 -7.97
CA GLY A 96 17.59 -0.78 -6.66
C GLY A 96 16.51 -0.75 -5.57
N TYR A 97 15.23 -0.62 -5.93
CA TYR A 97 14.14 -0.69 -4.95
C TYR A 97 13.77 -2.15 -4.60
N LEU A 98 13.60 -2.99 -5.62
CA LEU A 98 13.44 -4.44 -5.50
C LEU A 98 14.63 -5.17 -6.15
N PRO A 99 14.96 -6.39 -5.73
CA PRO A 99 16.10 -7.16 -6.23
C PRO A 99 15.80 -7.86 -7.57
N PHE A 100 15.28 -7.11 -8.55
CA PHE A 100 14.90 -7.59 -9.88
C PHE A 100 15.49 -6.72 -10.98
N HIS A 101 15.52 -7.25 -12.20
CA HIS A 101 16.09 -6.57 -13.37
C HIS A 101 15.06 -5.74 -14.12
N ILE A 102 15.50 -4.69 -14.80
CA ILE A 102 14.65 -3.90 -15.72
C ILE A 102 13.99 -4.82 -16.75
N GLY A 103 12.69 -4.63 -16.96
CA GLY A 103 11.86 -5.41 -17.89
C GLY A 103 11.33 -6.72 -17.29
N GLN A 104 11.77 -7.12 -16.11
CA GLN A 104 11.27 -8.31 -15.43
C GLN A 104 9.83 -8.08 -14.96
N GLN A 105 8.97 -9.05 -15.24
CA GLN A 105 7.63 -9.11 -14.66
C GLN A 105 7.70 -9.77 -13.29
N VAL A 106 6.96 -9.20 -12.34
CA VAL A 106 6.93 -9.64 -10.95
C VAL A 106 5.49 -9.83 -10.54
N GLU A 107 5.23 -10.94 -9.85
CA GLU A 107 4.03 -11.15 -9.07
C GLU A 107 4.43 -11.08 -7.59
N MET A 108 3.70 -10.29 -6.81
CA MET A 108 3.91 -10.12 -5.39
C MET A 108 2.65 -10.54 -4.65
N ARG A 109 2.78 -11.54 -3.77
CA ARG A 109 1.79 -11.72 -2.71
C ARG A 109 2.01 -10.63 -1.69
N LEU A 110 0.96 -9.89 -1.38
CA LEU A 110 1.04 -8.70 -0.54
C LEU A 110 -0.05 -8.76 0.52
N VAL A 111 0.35 -8.72 1.79
CA VAL A 111 -0.57 -8.57 2.92
C VAL A 111 -0.35 -7.21 3.52
N HIS A 112 -1.43 -6.43 3.64
CA HIS A 112 -1.42 -5.18 4.36
C HIS A 112 -2.23 -5.27 5.64
N ILE A 113 -1.71 -4.67 6.70
CA ILE A 113 -2.47 -4.35 7.90
C ILE A 113 -2.45 -2.84 8.04
N PHE A 114 -3.61 -2.21 7.90
CA PHE A 114 -3.80 -0.79 8.10
C PHE A 114 -4.36 -0.53 9.49
N GLU A 115 -3.78 0.40 10.21
CA GLU A 115 -4.39 1.01 11.38
C GLU A 115 -5.17 2.25 10.97
N MET A 116 -6.42 2.34 11.40
CA MET A 116 -7.35 3.40 11.04
C MET A 116 -7.56 4.34 12.22
N ARG A 117 -7.55 5.64 11.96
CA ARG A 117 -7.84 6.68 12.95
C ARG A 117 -8.55 7.84 12.27
N ASP A 118 -9.71 8.21 12.81
CA ASP A 118 -10.53 9.32 12.31
C ASP A 118 -10.83 9.26 10.80
N GLY A 119 -11.06 8.05 10.29
CA GLY A 119 -11.36 7.81 8.88
C GLY A 119 -10.15 7.92 7.94
N LYS A 120 -8.93 7.92 8.49
CA LYS A 120 -7.68 7.92 7.73
C LYS A 120 -6.79 6.75 8.15
N ILE A 121 -5.86 6.39 7.28
CA ILE A 121 -4.83 5.39 7.59
C ILE A 121 -3.76 6.07 8.45
N SER A 122 -3.55 5.59 9.67
CA SER A 122 -2.51 6.07 10.59
C SER A 122 -1.26 5.20 10.60
N LYS A 123 -1.38 3.95 10.16
CA LYS A 123 -0.24 3.06 9.96
C LYS A 123 -0.54 2.06 8.86
N GLU A 124 0.47 1.75 8.07
CA GLU A 124 0.44 0.70 7.05
C GLU A 124 1.61 -0.25 7.29
N ILE A 125 1.31 -1.54 7.32
CA ILE A 125 2.31 -2.60 7.45
C ILE A 125 2.20 -3.50 6.22
N ALA A 126 3.19 -3.44 5.34
CA ALA A 126 3.26 -4.21 4.10
C ALA A 126 4.17 -5.44 4.27
N PHE A 127 3.59 -6.63 4.11
CA PHE A 127 4.34 -7.88 4.00
C PHE A 127 4.44 -8.27 2.53
N GLU A 128 5.59 -7.98 1.95
CA GLU A 128 5.85 -8.14 0.52
C GLU A 128 6.57 -9.47 0.25
N MET A 129 6.00 -10.30 -0.62
CA MET A 129 6.58 -11.58 -1.03
C MET A 129 6.67 -11.64 -2.57
N PRO A 130 7.60 -10.89 -3.19
CA PRO A 130 7.71 -10.84 -4.64
C PRO A 130 8.44 -12.05 -5.22
N LYS A 131 8.02 -12.47 -6.41
CA LYS A 131 8.70 -13.45 -7.24
C LYS A 131 8.66 -13.03 -8.70
N ALA A 132 9.69 -13.43 -9.44
CA ALA A 132 9.70 -13.35 -10.89
C ALA A 132 8.64 -14.28 -11.49
N ILE A 133 8.07 -13.90 -12.64
CA ILE A 133 7.19 -14.76 -13.46
C ILE A 133 7.74 -14.96 -14.86
#